data_AF-A0A7J3ALY4-F1
#
_entry.id   AF-A0A7J3ALY4-F1
#
_cell.length_a   1.000
_cell.length_b   1.000
_cell.length_c   1.000
_cell.angle_alpha   90.00
_cell.angle_beta   90.00
_cell.angle_gamma   90.00
#
_symmetry.space_group_name_H-M   'P 1'
#
loop_
_entity.id
_entity.type
_entity.pdbx_description
1 polymer ?
#
loop_
_entity_poly.entity_id
_entity_poly.type
_entity_poly.pdbx_seq_one_letter_code
_entity_poly.pdbx_strand_id
1 'polypeptide(L)'
;MSPEKYLLRDLKSNTELLLLSEFMKNPSVKRRDVARRLGITEQAVSQYISGLESRGLITEIEGLPKPTRKGVQFLQERLTELNEEIRNILREIRVIDTCVALAGARIEANQRVGLVMRHGKLVALPSARAASTGTAITDADRGEEVLIGNLQGVVEMNLGELLILQAPSAASGGSRRIDKQIAGIALREFKYDLVAAGDIVGEVVSRKLGLTPTIIYAPIQASMTALSKGLNVLFIGTRESADEIIESVEELKKRTGYSIGFRTIDIRKEE
;
A
#
# COMPACT_ATOMS: atom_id res chain seq x y z
N MET A 1 -23.67 -3.26 5.62
CA MET A 1 -22.89 -3.02 4.39
C MET A 1 -23.83 -3.10 3.21
N SER A 2 -24.08 -2.00 2.51
CA SER A 2 -24.80 -2.03 1.23
C SER A 2 -24.01 -2.87 0.23
N PRO A 3 -24.65 -3.67 -0.63
CA PRO A 3 -23.94 -4.42 -1.66
C PRO A 3 -23.22 -3.42 -2.56
N GLU A 4 -21.90 -3.50 -2.63
CA GLU A 4 -21.09 -2.74 -3.58
C GLU A 4 -21.65 -2.95 -4.98
N LYS A 5 -22.20 -1.88 -5.54
CA LYS A 5 -22.77 -1.88 -6.88
C LYS A 5 -21.60 -1.79 -7.86
N TYR A 6 -21.01 -2.93 -8.22
CA TYR A 6 -19.93 -3.01 -9.22
C TYR A 6 -20.34 -2.23 -10.49
N LEU A 7 -19.75 -1.06 -10.70
CA LEU A 7 -20.18 -0.10 -11.71
C LEU A 7 -20.03 -0.68 -13.12
N LEU A 8 -18.96 -1.44 -13.32
CA LEU A 8 -18.67 -2.17 -14.57
C LEU A 8 -19.68 -3.28 -14.90
N ARG A 9 -20.44 -3.77 -13.91
CA ARG A 9 -21.42 -4.86 -14.10
C ARG A 9 -22.76 -4.37 -14.69
N ASP A 10 -23.02 -3.06 -14.68
CA ASP A 10 -24.26 -2.48 -15.21
C ASP A 10 -24.17 -2.30 -16.75
N LEU A 11 -24.32 -3.41 -17.48
CA LEU A 11 -24.25 -3.45 -18.95
C LEU A 11 -25.23 -2.46 -19.61
N LYS A 12 -26.41 -2.26 -19.00
CA LYS A 12 -27.41 -1.33 -19.51
C LYS A 12 -26.90 0.10 -19.40
N SER A 13 -26.48 0.51 -18.21
CA SER A 13 -25.96 1.86 -17.95
C SER A 13 -24.72 2.16 -18.80
N ASN A 14 -23.81 1.19 -18.94
CA ASN A 14 -22.61 1.35 -19.76
C ASN A 14 -22.95 1.59 -21.24
N THR A 15 -23.93 0.86 -21.78
CA THR A 15 -24.38 1.06 -23.18
C THR A 15 -25.06 2.43 -23.36
N GLU A 16 -25.83 2.89 -22.37
CA GLU A 16 -26.44 4.23 -22.35
C GLU A 16 -25.38 5.35 -22.34
N LEU A 17 -24.29 5.19 -21.57
CA LEU A 17 -23.17 6.14 -21.56
C LEU A 17 -22.45 6.19 -22.92
N LEU A 18 -22.24 5.03 -23.56
CA LEU A 18 -21.66 4.96 -24.91
C LEU A 18 -22.54 5.67 -25.94
N LEU A 19 -23.86 5.48 -25.88
CA LEU A 19 -24.82 6.17 -26.74
C LEU A 19 -24.80 7.69 -26.54
N LEU A 20 -24.88 8.16 -25.29
CA LEU A 20 -24.78 9.59 -24.95
C LEU A 20 -23.47 10.20 -25.47
N SER A 21 -22.35 9.48 -25.32
CA SER A 21 -21.04 9.89 -25.81
C SER A 21 -20.99 9.99 -27.34
N GLU A 22 -21.56 9.00 -28.06
CA GLU A 22 -21.61 9.02 -29.53
C GLU A 22 -22.45 10.18 -30.07
N PHE A 23 -23.64 10.42 -29.49
CA PHE A 23 -24.50 11.53 -29.90
C PHE A 23 -23.92 12.90 -29.53
N MET A 24 -23.14 12.99 -28.44
CA MET A 24 -22.40 14.21 -28.08
C MET A 24 -21.24 14.49 -29.05
N LYS A 25 -20.43 13.47 -29.37
CA LYS A 25 -19.27 13.60 -30.27
C LYS A 25 -19.66 13.83 -31.73
N ASN A 26 -20.80 13.28 -32.16
CA ASN A 26 -21.26 13.34 -33.54
C ASN A 26 -22.72 13.83 -33.61
N PRO A 27 -23.00 15.14 -33.54
CA PRO A 27 -24.37 15.68 -33.44
C PRO A 27 -25.31 15.34 -34.61
N SER A 28 -24.76 14.92 -35.76
CA SER A 28 -25.50 14.54 -36.97
C SER A 28 -25.61 13.02 -37.17
N VAL A 29 -25.16 12.21 -36.21
CA VAL A 29 -25.11 10.74 -36.36
C VAL A 29 -26.51 10.14 -36.30
N LYS A 30 -26.79 9.19 -37.20
CA LYS A 30 -28.06 8.47 -37.24
C LYS A 30 -28.01 7.23 -36.35
N ARG A 31 -29.17 6.82 -35.83
CA ARG A 31 -29.34 5.64 -34.94
C ARG A 31 -28.71 4.37 -35.55
N ARG A 32 -28.94 4.14 -36.84
CA ARG A 32 -28.37 3.01 -37.61
C ARG A 32 -26.84 2.99 -37.61
N ASP A 33 -26.20 4.16 -37.70
CA ASP A 33 -24.74 4.25 -37.73
C ASP A 33 -24.13 4.01 -36.34
N VAL A 34 -24.79 4.52 -35.29
CA VAL A 34 -24.40 4.24 -33.89
C VAL A 34 -24.57 2.76 -33.55
N ALA A 35 -25.67 2.13 -33.99
CA ALA A 35 -25.91 0.70 -33.83
C ALA A 35 -24.75 -0.13 -34.41
N ARG A 36 -24.32 0.20 -35.64
CA ARG A 36 -23.18 -0.45 -36.30
C ARG A 36 -21.87 -0.27 -35.53
N ARG A 37 -21.58 0.94 -35.01
CA ARG A 37 -20.36 1.22 -34.25
C ARG A 37 -20.31 0.48 -32.91
N LEU A 38 -21.44 0.40 -32.22
CA LEU A 38 -21.55 -0.25 -30.91
C LEU A 38 -21.78 -1.77 -31.00
N GLY A 39 -21.92 -2.33 -32.20
CA GLY A 39 -22.14 -3.77 -32.39
C GLY A 39 -23.50 -4.25 -31.86
N ILE A 40 -24.51 -3.38 -31.84
CA ILE A 40 -25.86 -3.69 -31.35
C ILE A 40 -26.90 -3.47 -32.46
N THR A 41 -28.13 -3.97 -32.25
CA THR A 41 -29.21 -3.81 -33.22
C THR A 41 -29.81 -2.39 -33.17
N GLU A 42 -30.36 -1.91 -34.30
CA GLU A 42 -31.06 -0.62 -34.35
C GLU A 42 -32.30 -0.58 -33.43
N GLN A 43 -32.95 -1.73 -33.24
CA GLN A 43 -34.02 -1.91 -32.26
C GLN A 43 -33.52 -1.72 -30.82
N ALA A 44 -32.35 -2.28 -30.48
CA ALA A 44 -31.74 -2.09 -29.17
C ALA A 44 -31.39 -0.61 -28.93
N VAL A 45 -30.79 0.07 -29.91
CA VAL A 45 -30.53 1.52 -29.83
C VAL A 45 -31.82 2.29 -29.55
N SER A 46 -32.91 1.96 -30.24
CA SER A 46 -34.20 2.61 -30.02
C SER A 46 -34.72 2.40 -28.59
N GLN A 47 -34.60 1.18 -28.05
CA GLN A 47 -34.99 0.90 -26.66
C GLN A 47 -34.16 1.69 -25.64
N TYR A 48 -32.85 1.79 -25.83
CA TYR A 48 -31.98 2.59 -24.96
C TYR A 48 -32.30 4.09 -25.04
N ILE A 49 -32.57 4.60 -26.26
CA ILE A 49 -32.97 6.00 -26.46
C ILE A 49 -34.27 6.30 -25.70
N SER A 50 -35.29 5.44 -25.78
CA SER A 50 -36.53 5.64 -25.02
C SER A 50 -36.28 5.66 -23.50
N GLY A 51 -35.36 4.84 -23.00
CA GLY A 51 -34.91 4.87 -21.60
C GLY A 51 -34.15 6.14 -21.21
N LEU A 52 -33.41 6.73 -22.15
CA LEU A 52 -32.71 8.01 -21.96
C LEU A 52 -33.67 9.21 -22.03
N GLU A 53 -34.64 9.18 -22.96
CA GLU A 53 -35.69 10.19 -23.13
C GLU A 53 -36.61 10.26 -21.93
N SER A 54 -37.08 9.13 -21.40
CA SER A 54 -37.91 9.08 -20.19
C SER A 54 -37.22 9.68 -18.95
N ARG A 55 -35.88 9.70 -18.92
CA ARG A 55 -35.09 10.35 -17.86
C ARG A 55 -34.69 11.79 -18.19
N GLY A 56 -35.05 12.29 -19.37
CA GLY A 56 -34.72 13.62 -19.88
C GLY A 56 -33.25 13.80 -20.22
N LEU A 57 -32.53 12.71 -20.52
CA LEU A 57 -31.10 12.72 -20.85
C LEU A 57 -30.85 12.91 -22.36
N ILE A 58 -31.80 12.50 -23.20
CA ILE A 58 -31.81 12.75 -24.65
C ILE A 58 -33.12 13.45 -25.03
N THR A 59 -33.07 14.22 -26.10
CA THR A 59 -34.22 14.78 -26.81
C THR A 59 -34.05 14.57 -28.33
N GLU A 60 -35.12 14.74 -29.09
CA GLU A 60 -35.09 14.64 -30.55
C GLU A 60 -35.17 16.04 -31.18
N ILE A 61 -34.16 16.38 -31.99
CA ILE A 61 -34.09 17.65 -32.72
C ILE A 61 -33.89 17.32 -34.19
N GLU A 62 -34.83 17.74 -35.04
CA GLU A 62 -34.79 17.49 -36.50
C GLU A 62 -34.69 16.00 -36.86
N GLY A 63 -35.34 15.13 -36.08
CA GLY A 63 -35.31 13.67 -36.28
C GLY A 63 -34.00 13.01 -35.83
N LEU A 64 -33.15 13.73 -35.10
CA LEU A 64 -31.88 13.23 -34.59
C LEU A 64 -31.84 13.27 -33.05
N PRO A 65 -31.40 12.18 -32.39
CA PRO A 65 -31.22 12.16 -30.95
C PRO A 65 -30.05 13.06 -30.53
N LYS A 66 -30.30 13.99 -29.60
CA LYS A 66 -29.30 14.91 -29.04
C LYS A 66 -29.31 14.83 -27.51
N PRO A 67 -28.15 14.70 -26.85
CA PRO A 67 -28.06 14.79 -25.39
C PRO A 67 -28.54 16.15 -24.90
N THR A 68 -29.37 16.16 -23.85
CA THR A 68 -29.74 17.40 -23.16
C THR A 68 -28.58 17.86 -22.27
N ARG A 69 -28.65 19.09 -21.73
CA ARG A 69 -27.69 19.54 -20.69
C ARG A 69 -27.63 18.56 -19.51
N LYS A 70 -28.79 18.03 -19.09
CA LYS A 70 -28.89 17.01 -18.04
C LYS A 70 -28.22 15.71 -18.46
N GLY A 71 -28.38 15.30 -19.72
CA GLY A 71 -27.69 14.16 -20.32
C GLY A 71 -26.18 14.29 -20.31
N VAL A 72 -25.66 15.47 -20.68
CA VAL A 72 -24.21 15.76 -20.66
C VAL A 72 -23.67 15.74 -19.23
N GLN A 73 -24.37 16.36 -18.29
CA GLN A 73 -23.98 16.34 -16.88
C GLN A 73 -23.96 14.92 -16.31
N PHE A 74 -25.02 14.14 -16.56
CA PHE A 74 -25.09 12.74 -16.18
C PHE A 74 -23.92 11.92 -16.77
N LEU A 75 -23.61 12.12 -18.07
CA LEU A 75 -22.49 11.47 -18.72
C LEU A 75 -21.16 11.82 -18.03
N GLN A 76 -20.93 13.09 -17.72
CA GLN A 76 -19.72 13.56 -17.06
C GLN A 76 -19.56 12.97 -15.65
N GLU A 77 -20.60 13.00 -14.83
CA GLU A 77 -20.60 12.45 -13.47
C GLU A 77 -20.25 10.95 -13.50
N ARG A 78 -20.96 10.19 -14.32
CA ARG A 78 -20.78 8.73 -14.41
C ARG A 78 -19.43 8.31 -14.99
N LEU A 79 -18.90 9.03 -15.97
CA LEU A 79 -17.55 8.76 -16.49
C LEU A 79 -16.47 9.13 -15.47
N THR A 80 -16.69 10.14 -14.64
CA THR A 80 -15.76 10.53 -13.57
C THR A 80 -15.70 9.45 -12.49
N GLU A 81 -16.85 8.97 -12.01
CA GLU A 81 -16.95 7.85 -11.07
C GLU A 81 -16.29 6.59 -11.63
N LEU A 82 -16.55 6.26 -12.91
CA LEU A 82 -15.94 5.12 -13.57
C LEU A 82 -14.41 5.25 -13.66
N ASN A 83 -13.90 6.43 -13.97
CA ASN A 83 -12.46 6.68 -14.02
C ASN A 83 -11.80 6.58 -12.64
N GLU A 84 -12.49 6.94 -11.56
CA GLU A 84 -12.00 6.74 -10.19
C GLU A 84 -11.92 5.25 -9.84
N GLU A 85 -12.95 4.48 -10.14
CA GLU A 85 -12.98 3.04 -9.91
C GLU A 85 -11.89 2.31 -10.72
N ILE A 86 -11.74 2.64 -12.01
CA ILE A 86 -10.66 2.10 -12.84
C ILE A 86 -9.28 2.46 -12.26
N ARG A 87 -9.08 3.70 -11.79
CA ARG A 87 -7.82 4.10 -11.15
C ARG A 87 -7.55 3.38 -9.83
N ASN A 88 -8.58 2.95 -9.10
CA ASN A 88 -8.41 2.14 -7.89
C ASN A 88 -8.01 0.71 -8.27
N ILE A 89 -8.73 0.09 -9.22
CA ILE A 89 -8.41 -1.26 -9.73
C ILE A 89 -6.99 -1.29 -10.29
N LEU A 90 -6.62 -0.32 -11.14
CA LEU A 90 -5.27 -0.23 -11.71
C LEU A 90 -4.17 -0.06 -10.66
N ARG A 91 -4.47 0.59 -9.52
CA ARG A 91 -3.53 0.68 -8.39
C ARG A 91 -3.37 -0.66 -7.69
N GLU A 92 -4.44 -1.43 -7.56
CA GLU A 92 -4.44 -2.76 -6.93
C GLU A 92 -3.73 -3.82 -7.81
N ILE A 93 -3.88 -3.75 -9.14
CA ILE A 93 -3.29 -4.72 -10.07
C ILE A 93 -1.95 -4.26 -10.67
N ARG A 94 -1.36 -3.17 -10.16
CA ARG A 94 -0.11 -2.62 -10.70
C ARG A 94 1.02 -3.64 -10.59
N VAL A 95 1.48 -4.16 -11.73
CA VAL A 95 2.69 -4.96 -11.80
C VAL A 95 3.88 -4.03 -11.54
N ILE A 96 4.73 -4.39 -10.58
CA ILE A 96 5.99 -3.68 -10.36
C ILE A 96 6.92 -4.14 -11.48
N ASP A 97 7.00 -3.36 -12.56
CA ASP A 97 7.81 -3.72 -13.74
C ASP A 97 9.31 -3.60 -13.47
N THR A 98 9.68 -2.69 -12.56
CA THR A 98 11.05 -2.44 -12.13
C THR A 98 11.13 -2.15 -10.64
N CYS A 99 12.25 -2.49 -10.01
CA CYS A 99 12.56 -2.12 -8.64
C CYS A 99 14.01 -1.69 -8.50
N VAL A 100 14.31 -0.95 -7.43
CA VAL A 100 15.69 -0.58 -7.06
C VAL A 100 16.12 -1.48 -5.92
N ALA A 101 17.28 -2.12 -6.08
CA ALA A 101 17.89 -2.98 -5.06
C ALA A 101 19.33 -2.53 -4.80
N LEU A 102 19.87 -2.91 -3.64
CA LEU A 102 21.28 -2.76 -3.32
C LEU A 102 22.08 -3.87 -4.00
N ALA A 103 23.14 -3.53 -4.72
CA ALA A 103 24.04 -4.51 -5.32
C ALA A 103 24.86 -5.22 -4.23
N GLY A 104 24.63 -6.51 -4.01
CA GLY A 104 25.38 -7.30 -3.02
C GLY A 104 26.77 -7.74 -3.51
N ALA A 105 27.02 -7.63 -4.80
CA ALA A 105 28.29 -7.82 -5.50
C ALA A 105 28.27 -6.95 -6.77
N ARG A 106 29.38 -6.93 -7.55
CA ARG A 106 29.36 -6.31 -8.87
C ARG A 106 28.33 -6.98 -9.77
N ILE A 107 27.49 -6.18 -10.41
CA ILE A 107 26.41 -6.59 -11.31
C ILE A 107 26.56 -5.83 -12.62
N GLU A 108 26.48 -6.55 -13.73
CA GLU A 108 26.52 -5.97 -15.07
C GLU A 108 25.10 -5.82 -15.63
N ALA A 109 24.89 -4.82 -16.48
CA ALA A 109 23.63 -4.65 -17.19
C ALA A 109 23.30 -5.90 -18.02
N ASN A 110 22.01 -6.26 -18.06
CA ASN A 110 21.48 -7.51 -18.62
C ASN A 110 21.83 -8.79 -17.84
N GLN A 111 22.49 -8.70 -16.69
CA GLN A 111 22.75 -9.86 -15.85
C GLN A 111 21.49 -10.29 -15.08
N ARG A 112 21.25 -11.60 -15.00
CA ARG A 112 20.20 -12.17 -14.15
C ARG A 112 20.65 -12.19 -12.69
N VAL A 113 19.78 -11.70 -11.79
CA VAL A 113 20.04 -11.61 -10.35
C VAL A 113 18.92 -12.26 -9.55
N GLY A 114 19.27 -12.79 -8.39
CA GLY A 114 18.32 -13.15 -7.34
C GLY A 114 18.09 -11.96 -6.41
N LEU A 115 16.85 -11.78 -5.95
CA LEU A 115 16.44 -10.70 -5.06
C LEU A 115 16.09 -11.26 -3.69
N VAL A 116 16.74 -10.72 -2.65
CA VAL A 116 16.58 -11.17 -1.27
C VAL A 116 16.52 -9.98 -0.31
N MET A 117 15.76 -10.10 0.78
CA MET A 117 15.84 -9.14 1.88
C MET A 117 17.04 -9.42 2.76
N ARG A 118 17.87 -8.40 3.02
CA ARG A 118 18.96 -8.45 4.01
C ARG A 118 19.03 -7.12 4.75
N HIS A 119 19.04 -7.18 6.08
CA HIS A 119 19.09 -5.99 6.94
C HIS A 119 18.07 -4.92 6.55
N GLY A 120 16.82 -5.34 6.29
CA GLY A 120 15.73 -4.45 5.90
C GLY A 120 15.85 -3.83 4.49
N LYS A 121 16.79 -4.28 3.67
CA LYS A 121 17.00 -3.79 2.31
C LYS A 121 16.81 -4.90 1.30
N LEU A 122 16.24 -4.55 0.14
CA LEU A 122 16.22 -5.45 -1.00
C LEU A 122 17.63 -5.48 -1.60
N VAL A 123 18.23 -6.66 -1.69
CA VAL A 123 19.59 -6.86 -2.19
C VAL A 123 19.54 -7.75 -3.44
N ALA A 124 20.18 -7.28 -4.51
CA ALA A 124 20.40 -8.05 -5.72
C ALA A 124 21.73 -8.82 -5.62
N LEU A 125 21.69 -10.11 -5.94
CA LEU A 125 22.86 -10.98 -5.93
C LEU A 125 22.99 -11.72 -7.26
N PRO A 126 24.17 -11.69 -7.91
CA PRO A 126 24.40 -12.46 -9.12
C PRO A 126 24.32 -13.96 -8.80
N SER A 127 23.65 -14.72 -9.67
CA SER A 127 23.55 -16.19 -9.58
C SER A 127 22.98 -16.74 -8.26
N ALA A 128 22.30 -15.92 -7.46
CA ALA A 128 21.62 -16.39 -6.26
C ALA A 128 20.35 -17.17 -6.63
N ARG A 129 20.22 -18.39 -6.09
CA ARG A 129 18.94 -19.10 -6.10
C ARG A 129 18.03 -18.43 -5.07
N ALA A 130 17.06 -17.65 -5.55
CA ALA A 130 16.08 -16.95 -4.74
C ALA A 130 14.69 -17.13 -5.35
N ALA A 131 13.65 -17.10 -4.51
CA ALA A 131 12.26 -17.19 -4.95
C ALA A 131 11.84 -16.00 -5.85
N SER A 132 12.51 -14.86 -5.70
CA SER A 132 12.38 -13.70 -6.57
C SER A 132 13.65 -13.47 -7.37
N THR A 133 13.50 -13.18 -8.67
CA THR A 133 14.59 -12.92 -9.59
C THR A 133 14.25 -11.76 -10.52
N GLY A 134 15.26 -11.18 -11.15
CA GLY A 134 15.09 -10.15 -12.17
C GLY A 134 16.33 -10.02 -13.05
N THR A 135 16.31 -9.03 -13.94
CA THR A 135 17.42 -8.68 -14.84
C THR A 135 17.87 -7.26 -14.55
N ALA A 136 19.17 -7.06 -14.36
CA ALA A 136 19.73 -5.72 -14.16
C ALA A 136 19.56 -4.87 -15.43
N ILE A 137 19.07 -3.65 -15.26
CA ILE A 137 18.94 -2.65 -16.33
C ILE A 137 20.19 -1.76 -16.37
N THR A 138 20.82 -1.54 -15.22
CA THR A 138 22.05 -0.74 -15.05
C THR A 138 23.18 -1.61 -14.51
N ASP A 139 24.43 -1.21 -14.77
CA ASP A 139 25.59 -1.72 -14.03
C ASP A 139 25.59 -1.17 -12.60
N ALA A 140 26.20 -1.90 -11.67
CA ALA A 140 26.43 -1.45 -10.29
C ALA A 140 27.57 -2.22 -9.62
N ASP A 141 28.45 -1.50 -8.92
CA ASP A 141 29.42 -2.10 -8.00
C ASP A 141 28.76 -2.46 -6.66
N ARG A 142 29.46 -3.29 -5.87
CA ARG A 142 28.94 -3.73 -4.57
C ARG A 142 28.66 -2.52 -3.66
N GLY A 143 27.43 -2.41 -3.19
CA GLY A 143 26.97 -1.36 -2.29
C GLY A 143 26.28 -0.18 -3.00
N GLU A 144 26.27 -0.17 -4.33
CA GLU A 144 25.53 0.81 -5.13
C GLU A 144 24.09 0.36 -5.37
N GLU A 145 23.24 1.28 -5.81
CA GLU A 145 21.91 0.98 -6.30
C GLU A 145 21.96 0.33 -7.69
N VAL A 146 21.07 -0.64 -7.92
CA VAL A 146 20.88 -1.24 -9.24
C VAL A 146 19.39 -1.24 -9.58
N LEU A 147 19.06 -0.77 -10.78
CA LEU A 147 17.71 -0.86 -11.32
C LEU A 147 17.51 -2.25 -11.91
N ILE A 148 16.49 -2.96 -11.43
CA ILE A 148 16.16 -4.32 -11.86
C ILE A 148 14.80 -4.30 -12.56
N GLY A 149 14.71 -4.93 -13.73
CA GLY A 149 13.47 -5.18 -14.46
C GLY A 149 13.20 -6.67 -14.64
N ASN A 150 12.19 -7.00 -15.45
CA ASN A 150 11.79 -8.39 -15.75
C ASN A 150 11.63 -9.23 -14.46
N LEU A 151 10.95 -8.65 -13.46
CA LEU A 151 10.79 -9.27 -12.15
C LEU A 151 9.94 -10.54 -12.25
N GLN A 152 10.40 -11.61 -11.60
CA GLN A 152 9.73 -12.90 -11.55
C GLN A 152 9.73 -13.42 -10.12
N GLY A 153 8.59 -13.97 -9.70
CA GLY A 153 8.41 -14.51 -8.35
C GLY A 153 8.22 -13.43 -7.28
N VAL A 154 8.09 -13.86 -6.03
CA VAL A 154 7.82 -13.00 -4.87
C VAL A 154 9.00 -13.06 -3.92
N VAL A 155 9.43 -11.90 -3.42
CA VAL A 155 10.53 -11.84 -2.44
C VAL A 155 10.04 -12.47 -1.14
N GLU A 156 10.77 -13.45 -0.63
CA GLU A 156 10.48 -14.03 0.68
C GLU A 156 10.73 -12.97 1.76
N MET A 157 9.66 -12.60 2.45
CA MET A 157 9.68 -11.64 3.55
C MET A 157 9.56 -12.42 4.86
N ASN A 158 10.63 -12.42 5.65
CA ASN A 158 10.55 -12.83 7.04
C ASN A 158 10.28 -11.59 7.88
N LEU A 159 9.20 -11.58 8.66
CA LEU A 159 8.93 -10.49 9.58
C LEU A 159 9.92 -10.49 10.74
N GLY A 160 10.26 -9.29 11.21
CA GLY A 160 11.05 -9.12 12.41
C GLY A 160 10.23 -9.36 13.68
N GLU A 161 10.92 -9.41 14.81
CA GLU A 161 10.33 -9.50 16.15
C GLU A 161 10.39 -8.14 16.85
N LEU A 162 9.41 -7.90 17.72
CA LEU A 162 9.30 -6.68 18.50
C LEU A 162 9.51 -6.97 20.00
N LEU A 163 10.46 -6.28 20.62
CA LEU A 163 10.57 -6.23 22.08
C LEU A 163 10.19 -4.84 22.58
N ILE A 164 9.24 -4.77 23.50
CA ILE A 164 8.77 -3.53 24.11
C ILE A 164 9.28 -3.46 25.55
N LEU A 165 10.08 -2.44 25.87
CA LEU A 165 10.42 -2.08 27.24
C LEU A 165 9.50 -0.95 27.69
N GLN A 166 8.51 -1.29 28.50
CA GLN A 166 7.53 -0.34 29.01
C GLN A 166 8.10 0.40 30.22
N ALA A 167 8.33 1.69 30.07
CA ALA A 167 8.80 2.58 31.12
C ALA A 167 7.63 3.21 31.90
N PRO A 168 7.85 3.65 33.15
CA PRO A 168 6.88 4.48 33.87
C PRO A 168 6.64 5.81 33.13
N SER A 169 5.44 6.38 33.27
CA SER A 169 5.15 7.73 32.77
C SER A 169 5.99 8.78 33.49
N ALA A 170 6.13 9.98 32.91
CA ALA A 170 6.83 11.08 33.55
C ALA A 170 6.23 11.44 34.93
N ALA A 171 4.90 11.38 35.07
CA ALA A 171 4.19 11.61 36.32
C ALA A 171 4.51 10.55 37.40
N SER A 172 4.77 9.30 36.99
CA SER A 172 5.18 8.21 37.88
C SER A 172 6.70 8.11 38.07
N GLY A 173 7.44 9.19 37.83
CA GLY A 173 8.89 9.28 38.01
C GLY A 173 9.72 8.90 36.76
N GLY A 174 9.07 8.46 35.68
CA GLY A 174 9.65 8.26 34.36
C GLY A 174 10.95 7.46 34.38
N SER A 175 11.94 7.98 33.68
CA SER A 175 13.27 7.37 33.56
C SER A 175 14.05 7.25 34.89
N ARG A 176 13.60 7.86 35.99
CA ARG A 176 14.24 7.76 37.32
C ARG A 176 13.78 6.52 38.09
N ARG A 177 12.62 5.97 37.75
CA ARG A 177 12.00 4.80 38.39
C ARG A 177 12.12 3.53 37.54
N ILE A 178 13.14 3.45 36.67
CA ILE A 178 13.41 2.24 35.87
C ILE A 178 14.33 1.25 36.59
N ASP A 179 14.04 -0.04 36.45
CA ASP A 179 14.91 -1.14 36.83
C ASP A 179 15.87 -1.46 35.68
N LYS A 180 17.15 -1.13 35.88
CA LYS A 180 18.19 -1.37 34.88
C LYS A 180 18.60 -2.84 34.79
N GLN A 181 18.40 -3.64 35.84
CA GLN A 181 18.74 -5.05 35.84
C GLN A 181 17.75 -5.82 34.97
N ILE A 182 16.44 -5.58 35.13
CA ILE A 182 15.38 -6.18 34.29
C ILE A 182 15.60 -5.80 32.82
N ALA A 183 15.80 -4.51 32.53
CA ALA A 183 16.10 -4.07 31.18
C ALA A 183 17.37 -4.73 30.62
N GLY A 184 18.43 -4.85 31.43
CA GLY A 184 19.69 -5.48 31.03
C GLY A 184 19.57 -6.98 30.71
N ILE A 185 18.68 -7.71 31.40
CA ILE A 185 18.39 -9.12 31.09
C ILE A 185 17.69 -9.20 29.73
N ALA A 186 16.64 -8.42 29.53
CA ALA A 186 15.89 -8.37 28.28
C ALA A 186 16.79 -8.07 27.07
N LEU A 187 17.70 -7.11 27.20
CA LEU A 187 18.65 -6.72 26.15
C LEU A 187 19.64 -7.82 25.79
N ARG A 188 19.99 -8.73 26.72
CA ARG A 188 20.88 -9.87 26.44
C ARG A 188 20.14 -11.01 25.74
N GLU A 189 18.86 -11.18 26.04
CA GLU A 189 18.03 -12.25 25.46
C GLU A 189 17.49 -11.92 24.07
N PHE A 190 17.40 -10.63 23.73
CA PHE A 190 16.82 -10.18 22.47
C PHE A 190 17.86 -9.52 21.56
N LYS A 191 18.07 -10.11 20.38
CA LYS A 191 18.91 -9.53 19.33
C LYS A 191 18.09 -8.53 18.52
N TYR A 192 18.25 -7.25 18.82
CA TYR A 192 17.64 -6.15 18.08
C TYR A 192 18.56 -5.63 16.98
N ASP A 193 17.97 -5.14 15.88
CA ASP A 193 18.67 -4.41 14.81
C ASP A 193 18.53 -2.90 14.97
N LEU A 194 17.36 -2.44 15.47
CA LEU A 194 17.04 -1.03 15.64
C LEU A 194 16.46 -0.75 17.02
N VAL A 195 16.76 0.44 17.54
CA VAL A 195 16.19 0.97 18.77
C VAL A 195 15.25 2.13 18.44
N ALA A 196 14.00 2.02 18.87
CA ALA A 196 12.97 3.04 18.72
C ALA A 196 12.60 3.64 20.08
N ALA A 197 12.69 4.97 20.17
CA ALA A 197 12.12 5.72 21.27
C ALA A 197 10.66 6.04 20.92
N GLY A 198 9.72 5.37 21.58
CA GLY A 198 8.28 5.57 21.40
C GLY A 198 7.82 6.98 21.78
N ASP A 199 8.48 7.57 22.76
CA ASP A 199 8.23 8.91 23.27
C ASP A 199 9.50 9.49 23.94
N ILE A 200 9.38 10.71 24.49
CA ILE A 200 10.46 11.41 25.18
C ILE A 200 10.97 10.64 26.41
N VAL A 201 10.10 9.94 27.15
CA VAL A 201 10.56 9.11 28.28
C VAL A 201 11.40 7.95 27.75
N GLY A 202 10.92 7.28 26.70
CA GLY A 202 11.62 6.22 26.00
C GLY A 202 13.01 6.64 25.50
N GLU A 203 13.12 7.85 24.96
CA GLU A 203 14.41 8.40 24.52
C GLU A 203 15.39 8.57 25.70
N VAL A 204 14.93 9.17 26.80
CA VAL A 204 15.76 9.37 28.00
C VAL A 204 16.15 8.03 28.64
N VAL A 205 15.23 7.06 28.67
CA VAL A 205 15.49 5.69 29.15
C VAL A 205 16.54 5.01 28.28
N SER A 206 16.41 5.08 26.96
CA SER A 206 17.38 4.51 26.01
C SER A 206 18.79 5.00 26.30
N ARG A 207 18.98 6.32 26.44
CA ARG A 207 20.28 6.92 26.78
C ARG A 207 20.81 6.42 28.13
N LYS A 208 19.94 6.26 29.14
CA LYS A 208 20.32 5.73 30.47
C LYS A 208 20.73 4.27 30.47
N LEU A 209 20.28 3.50 29.47
CA LEU A 209 20.65 2.12 29.23
C LEU A 209 21.88 1.99 28.32
N GLY A 210 22.49 3.11 27.89
CA GLY A 210 23.64 3.11 26.98
C GLY A 210 23.27 2.81 25.52
N LEU A 211 21.98 2.94 25.17
CA LEU A 211 21.47 2.71 23.82
C LEU A 211 21.38 4.03 23.05
N THR A 212 21.57 3.95 21.73
CA THR A 212 21.38 5.07 20.82
C THR A 212 20.14 4.82 19.97
N PRO A 213 19.00 5.49 20.24
CA PRO A 213 17.80 5.37 19.42
C PRO A 213 18.10 5.80 17.99
N THR A 214 17.80 4.92 17.03
CA THR A 214 17.90 5.24 15.59
C THR A 214 16.57 5.78 15.07
N ILE A 215 15.47 5.43 15.73
CA ILE A 215 14.12 5.87 15.42
C ILE A 215 13.64 6.76 16.57
N ILE A 216 13.53 8.06 16.31
CA ILE A 216 13.02 9.07 17.26
C ILE A 216 11.82 9.85 16.70
N TYR A 217 11.59 9.76 15.39
CA TYR A 217 10.46 10.40 14.71
C TYR A 217 9.57 9.33 14.09
N ALA A 218 8.25 9.54 14.19
CA ALA A 218 7.24 8.56 13.77
C ALA A 218 7.55 7.13 14.27
N PRO A 219 7.80 6.94 15.59
CA PRO A 219 8.43 5.73 16.08
C PRO A 219 7.60 4.47 15.85
N ILE A 220 6.27 4.58 15.88
CA ILE A 220 5.37 3.46 15.59
C ILE A 220 5.47 3.08 14.11
N GLN A 221 5.25 4.05 13.19
CA GLN A 221 5.26 3.80 11.75
C GLN A 221 6.62 3.31 11.25
N ALA A 222 7.70 3.90 11.75
CA ALA A 222 9.07 3.50 11.42
C ALA A 222 9.39 2.09 11.95
N SER A 223 8.97 1.76 13.18
CA SER A 223 9.13 0.41 13.75
C SER A 223 8.35 -0.62 12.96
N MET A 224 7.07 -0.34 12.64
CA MET A 224 6.24 -1.23 11.82
C MET A 224 6.85 -1.47 10.43
N THR A 225 7.42 -0.43 9.82
CA THR A 225 8.13 -0.55 8.53
C THR A 225 9.37 -1.44 8.67
N ALA A 226 10.18 -1.25 9.72
CA ALA A 226 11.36 -2.07 9.98
C ALA A 226 11.01 -3.55 10.21
N LEU A 227 10.02 -3.81 11.07
CA LEU A 227 9.49 -5.14 11.36
C LEU A 227 8.97 -5.81 10.09
N SER A 228 8.22 -5.09 9.24
CA SER A 228 7.72 -5.61 7.97
C SER A 228 8.82 -6.00 7.00
N LYS A 229 10.02 -5.43 7.18
CA LYS A 229 11.21 -5.69 6.35
C LYS A 229 12.18 -6.69 6.99
N GLY A 230 11.79 -7.33 8.09
CA GLY A 230 12.57 -8.37 8.74
C GLY A 230 13.62 -7.88 9.72
N LEU A 231 13.52 -6.64 10.20
CA LEU A 231 14.40 -6.12 11.24
C LEU A 231 13.73 -6.28 12.61
N ASN A 232 14.50 -6.75 13.58
CA ASN A 232 14.08 -6.82 14.97
C ASN A 232 14.14 -5.44 15.62
N VAL A 233 13.05 -5.02 16.25
CA VAL A 233 12.94 -3.69 16.85
C VAL A 233 12.86 -3.79 18.36
N LEU A 234 13.74 -3.06 19.04
CA LEU A 234 13.62 -2.73 20.46
C LEU A 234 12.88 -1.41 20.57
N PHE A 235 11.65 -1.44 21.06
CA PHE A 235 10.83 -0.26 21.30
C PHE A 235 10.81 0.08 22.79
N ILE A 236 11.10 1.33 23.12
CA ILE A 236 11.14 1.82 24.51
C ILE A 236 10.21 3.02 24.62
N GLY A 237 9.23 2.95 25.50
CA GLY A 237 8.24 4.02 25.67
C GLY A 237 7.40 3.82 26.93
N THR A 238 6.50 4.75 27.22
CA THR A 238 5.49 4.60 28.26
C THR A 238 4.44 3.57 27.84
N ARG A 239 3.49 3.28 28.75
CA ARG A 239 2.38 2.37 28.46
C ARG A 239 1.57 2.85 27.26
N GLU A 240 1.30 4.15 27.16
CA GLU A 240 0.52 4.74 26.06
C GLU A 240 1.17 4.43 24.70
N SER A 241 2.47 4.72 24.56
CA SER A 241 3.23 4.41 23.33
C SER A 241 3.34 2.90 23.06
N ALA A 242 3.41 2.08 24.11
CA ALA A 242 3.45 0.62 24.00
C ALA A 242 2.11 0.06 23.48
N ASP A 243 0.98 0.57 24.00
CA ASP A 243 -0.35 0.16 23.57
C ASP A 243 -0.58 0.54 22.08
N GLU A 244 -0.15 1.73 21.65
CA GLU A 244 -0.28 2.17 20.25
C GLU A 244 0.51 1.30 19.25
N ILE A 245 1.74 0.88 19.58
CA ILE A 245 2.49 -0.01 18.69
C ILE A 245 1.91 -1.44 18.69
N ILE A 246 1.37 -1.91 19.81
CA ILE A 246 0.68 -3.20 19.89
C ILE A 246 -0.57 -3.18 19.00
N GLU A 247 -1.38 -2.12 19.08
CA GLU A 247 -2.55 -1.94 18.22
C GLU A 247 -2.15 -1.97 16.73
N SER A 248 -1.05 -1.31 16.37
CA SER A 248 -0.52 -1.32 15.00
C SER A 248 -0.09 -2.71 14.53
N VAL A 249 0.51 -3.52 15.42
CA VAL A 249 0.85 -4.94 15.14
C VAL A 249 -0.41 -5.77 14.94
N GLU A 250 -1.42 -5.59 15.78
CA GLU A 250 -2.69 -6.31 15.66
C GLU A 250 -3.48 -5.93 14.40
N GLU A 251 -3.48 -4.65 14.02
CA GLU A 251 -4.11 -4.17 12.80
C GLU A 251 -3.46 -4.79 11.55
N LEU A 252 -2.12 -4.87 11.52
CA LEU A 252 -1.40 -5.54 10.43
C LEU A 252 -1.87 -7.00 10.27
N LYS A 253 -2.01 -7.72 11.38
CA LYS A 253 -2.49 -9.11 11.39
C LYS A 253 -3.91 -9.21 10.86
N LYS A 254 -4.82 -8.33 11.28
CA LYS A 254 -6.20 -8.30 10.79
C LYS A 254 -6.27 -8.03 9.28
N ARG A 255 -5.43 -7.13 8.76
CA ARG A 255 -5.46 -6.72 7.36
C ARG A 255 -4.79 -7.71 6.41
N THR A 256 -3.71 -8.37 6.84
CA THR A 256 -2.83 -9.14 5.95
C THR A 256 -2.72 -10.62 6.30
N GLY A 257 -3.15 -11.02 7.49
CA GLY A 257 -2.93 -12.37 8.03
C GLY A 257 -1.52 -12.62 8.57
N TYR A 258 -0.54 -11.74 8.29
CA TYR A 258 0.81 -11.88 8.82
C TYR A 258 0.90 -11.47 10.28
N SER A 259 1.66 -12.22 11.09
CA SER A 259 1.82 -11.98 12.52
C SER A 259 3.26 -11.58 12.83
N ILE A 260 3.44 -10.39 13.42
CA ILE A 260 4.69 -10.00 14.07
C ILE A 260 4.67 -10.56 15.49
N GLY A 261 5.70 -11.31 15.87
CA GLY A 261 5.88 -11.74 17.26
C GLY A 261 6.31 -10.56 18.12
N PHE A 262 5.67 -10.36 19.28
CA PHE A 262 6.09 -9.33 20.22
C PHE A 262 6.09 -9.80 21.67
N ARG A 263 6.95 -9.17 22.48
CA ARG A 263 7.00 -9.33 23.95
C ARG A 263 7.05 -7.97 24.61
N THR A 264 6.35 -7.81 25.72
CA THR A 264 6.39 -6.59 26.54
C THR A 264 6.98 -6.90 27.91
N ILE A 265 7.92 -6.07 28.34
CA ILE A 265 8.58 -6.16 29.64
C ILE A 265 8.39 -4.82 30.34
N ASP A 266 7.73 -4.83 31.50
CA ASP A 266 7.67 -3.66 32.36
C ASP A 266 9.01 -3.51 33.08
N ILE A 267 9.65 -2.35 32.89
CA ILE A 267 10.96 -2.03 33.48
C ILE A 267 10.83 -1.04 34.63
N ARG A 268 9.68 -0.95 35.29
CA ARG A 268 9.49 -0.17 36.52
C ARG A 268 10.20 -0.83 37.71
N LYS A 269 10.81 -0.02 38.57
CA LYS A 269 11.27 -0.49 39.90
C LYS A 269 10.07 -0.78 40.80
N GLU A 270 10.05 -1.96 41.39
CA GLU A 270 9.19 -2.26 42.53
C GLU A 270 9.58 -1.36 43.72
N GLU A 271 8.59 -1.06 44.56
CA GLU A 271 8.73 -0.18 45.73
C GLU A 271 9.41 -0.86 46.92
#